data_AF-A0A2H0WME0-F1
#
_entry.id   AF-A0A2H0WME0-F1
#
_cell.length_a   1.000
_cell.length_b   1.000
_cell.length_c   1.000
_cell.angle_alpha   90.00
_cell.angle_beta   90.00
_cell.angle_gamma   90.00
#
_symmetry.space_group_name_H-M   'P 1'
#
loop_
_entity.id
_entity.type
_entity.pdbx_description
1 polymer ?
#
loop_
_entity_poly.entity_id
_entity_poly.type
_entity_poly.pdbx_seq_one_letter_code
_entity_poly.pdbx_strand_id
1 'polypeptide(L)'
;MLKVKAKDFPNQPGVYFFKDGDGRVLYVGKAINLKKRIGYYLKNNRLKNRAIDLPGKPLKIGYIVTNSELESLLLEARLIKQYQPKYNVKLKDDRRYLSVGITNDAYPRLVLVRQPEKEVNLTTWFGPFPSAKGIAEILRLLRPIFPYCTAKKCSPERPCFYYHLRLCPGVGIMTRKDYRQNIKKIALFLNGEISGLVQKLTRQMQSEAAGLNFEKAAQTKKQIEMIQNLLGKEPQNELAALVNQKMEAYDIANLSQAIVVGAAVTFANGRPEKAGYRQFKVATRGGGDPAGMKEILGRRLAHREWPYPQLILIDGGRAQLGVAFEALKVYDLVGKITLLGFAKRSQTIIIPKVVRNEITGWQRVKYLPTSPAFQILRRAQDEAHRFAQRYYKKTYQKTTFPACGPKRKSTARN
;
A
#
# COMPACT_ATOMS: atom_id res chain seq x y z
N MET A 1 -14.85 -17.53 31.35
CA MET A 1 -14.61 -16.16 30.84
C MET A 1 -13.39 -16.14 29.93
N LEU A 2 -13.46 -15.46 28.78
CA LEU A 2 -12.32 -15.24 27.88
C LEU A 2 -11.24 -14.40 28.59
N LYS A 3 -10.06 -14.96 28.90
CA LYS A 3 -8.92 -14.24 29.51
C LYS A 3 -8.16 -13.32 28.53
N VAL A 4 -8.70 -13.06 27.34
CA VAL A 4 -7.99 -12.37 26.24
C VAL A 4 -8.39 -10.90 26.19
N LYS A 5 -7.41 -9.98 26.10
CA LYS A 5 -7.67 -8.55 26.01
C LYS A 5 -7.59 -8.09 24.55
N ALA A 6 -8.44 -7.12 24.17
CA ALA A 6 -8.44 -6.56 22.80
C ALA A 6 -7.06 -5.98 22.38
N LYS A 7 -6.25 -5.55 23.35
CA LYS A 7 -4.91 -5.00 23.12
C LYS A 7 -3.92 -6.02 22.54
N ASP A 8 -4.20 -7.31 22.69
CA ASP A 8 -3.34 -8.41 22.25
C ASP A 8 -3.46 -8.69 20.74
N PHE A 9 -4.37 -8.00 20.05
CA PHE A 9 -4.60 -8.15 18.60
C PHE A 9 -4.03 -6.97 17.79
N PRO A 10 -3.56 -7.21 16.56
CA PRO A 10 -2.98 -6.18 15.70
C PRO A 10 -4.04 -5.24 15.09
N ASN A 11 -3.61 -4.03 14.75
CA ASN A 11 -4.40 -3.05 13.98
C ASN A 11 -4.32 -3.30 12.45
N GLN A 12 -4.35 -4.56 12.03
CA GLN A 12 -4.18 -4.95 10.63
C GLN A 12 -5.42 -5.71 10.12
N PRO A 13 -5.61 -5.78 8.79
CA PRO A 13 -6.57 -6.69 8.18
C PRO A 13 -6.22 -8.15 8.50
N GLY A 14 -7.22 -9.01 8.51
CA GLY A 14 -6.99 -10.43 8.68
C GLY A 14 -8.25 -11.24 8.92
N VAL A 15 -8.04 -12.53 9.17
CA VAL A 15 -9.07 -13.50 9.48
C VAL A 15 -8.94 -13.92 10.93
N TYR A 16 -10.05 -13.98 11.65
CA TYR A 16 -10.12 -14.47 13.03
C TYR A 16 -10.98 -15.73 13.12
N PHE A 17 -10.72 -16.50 14.17
CA PHE A 17 -11.35 -17.79 14.41
C PHE A 17 -11.90 -17.83 15.83
N PHE A 18 -13.09 -18.39 16.00
CA PHE A 18 -13.56 -18.88 17.28
C PHE A 18 -13.42 -20.39 17.33
N LYS A 19 -12.72 -20.88 18.34
CA LYS A 19 -12.49 -22.30 18.58
C LYS A 19 -13.10 -22.73 19.91
N ASP A 20 -13.52 -23.97 20.01
CA ASP A 20 -13.90 -24.56 21.30
C ASP A 20 -12.67 -24.90 22.17
N GLY A 21 -12.91 -25.52 23.33
CA GLY A 21 -11.86 -25.94 24.26
C GLY A 21 -10.85 -26.90 23.63
N ASP A 22 -11.35 -27.77 22.76
CA ASP A 22 -10.61 -28.83 22.05
C ASP A 22 -9.88 -28.30 20.79
N GLY A 23 -10.09 -27.02 20.45
CA GLY A 23 -9.43 -26.37 19.32
C GLY A 23 -10.15 -26.50 17.97
N ARG A 24 -11.35 -27.08 17.94
CA ARG A 24 -12.17 -27.17 16.72
C ARG A 24 -12.68 -25.79 16.32
N VAL A 25 -12.60 -25.47 15.03
CA VAL A 25 -13.02 -24.17 14.49
C VAL A 25 -14.54 -24.11 14.41
N LEU A 26 -15.15 -23.26 15.23
CA LEU A 26 -16.59 -23.04 15.27
C LEU A 26 -17.04 -21.96 14.29
N TYR A 27 -16.22 -20.92 14.12
CA TYR A 27 -16.51 -19.78 13.26
C TYR A 27 -15.23 -19.17 12.68
N VAL A 28 -15.32 -18.69 11.44
CA VAL A 28 -14.29 -17.92 10.73
C VAL A 28 -14.91 -16.60 10.27
N GLY A 29 -14.20 -15.49 10.49
CA GLY A 29 -14.63 -14.18 10.00
C GLY A 29 -13.46 -13.28 9.58
N LYS A 30 -13.69 -12.37 8.63
CA LYS A 30 -12.72 -11.34 8.23
C LYS A 30 -12.88 -10.02 8.99
N ALA A 31 -11.80 -9.26 9.10
CA ALA A 31 -11.77 -7.93 9.68
C ALA A 31 -10.83 -7.01 8.88
N ILE A 32 -11.24 -5.76 8.67
CA ILE A 32 -10.33 -4.70 8.20
C ILE A 32 -9.34 -4.31 9.32
N ASN A 33 -9.76 -4.43 10.58
CA ASN A 33 -8.93 -4.21 11.75
C ASN A 33 -9.28 -5.24 12.82
N LEU A 34 -8.38 -6.21 13.04
CA LEU A 34 -8.55 -7.31 13.99
C LEU A 34 -8.78 -6.81 15.42
N LYS A 35 -7.97 -5.85 15.90
CA LYS A 35 -8.12 -5.24 17.24
C LYS A 35 -9.51 -4.66 17.50
N LYS A 36 -10.01 -3.83 16.58
CA LYS A 36 -11.35 -3.22 16.69
C LYS A 36 -12.44 -4.28 16.61
N ARG A 37 -12.30 -5.25 15.70
CA ARG A 37 -13.31 -6.30 15.50
C ARG A 37 -13.43 -7.21 16.72
N ILE A 38 -12.31 -7.69 17.26
CA ILE A 38 -12.31 -8.53 18.47
C ILE A 38 -12.73 -7.72 19.70
N GLY A 39 -12.26 -6.47 19.82
CA GLY A 39 -12.69 -5.57 20.89
C GLY A 39 -14.21 -5.35 20.92
N TYR A 40 -14.88 -5.33 19.76
CA TYR A 40 -16.34 -5.27 19.69
C TYR A 40 -17.02 -6.49 20.31
N TYR A 41 -16.52 -7.70 20.05
CA TYR A 41 -17.05 -8.93 20.64
C TYR A 41 -16.82 -8.98 22.15
N LEU A 42 -15.64 -8.53 22.62
CA LEU A 42 -15.28 -8.51 24.05
C LEU A 42 -16.08 -7.49 24.86
N LYS A 43 -16.32 -6.29 24.33
CA LYS A 43 -17.03 -5.21 25.06
C LYS A 43 -18.51 -5.47 25.25
N ASN A 44 -19.17 -6.02 24.23
CA ASN A 44 -20.64 -6.06 24.23
C ASN A 44 -21.21 -7.32 24.89
N ASN A 45 -20.39 -8.24 25.41
CA ASN A 45 -20.78 -9.58 25.84
C ASN A 45 -21.69 -10.30 24.79
N ARG A 46 -21.60 -9.85 23.53
CA ARG A 46 -22.49 -10.16 22.40
C ARG A 46 -22.05 -11.42 21.66
N LEU A 47 -21.62 -12.43 22.41
CA LEU A 47 -21.78 -13.80 21.93
C LEU A 47 -23.28 -14.18 21.88
N LYS A 48 -24.13 -13.39 22.54
CA LYS A 48 -25.59 -13.39 22.42
C LYS A 48 -26.11 -12.11 21.75
N ASN A 49 -26.05 -12.01 20.41
CA ASN A 49 -27.11 -11.32 19.63
C ASN A 49 -27.04 -11.57 18.12
N ARG A 50 -28.18 -12.07 17.60
CA ARG A 50 -28.73 -12.17 16.22
C ARG A 50 -27.97 -12.86 15.06
N ALA A 51 -26.65 -13.03 15.04
CA ALA A 51 -25.98 -13.63 13.86
C ALA A 51 -25.20 -14.93 14.14
N ILE A 52 -24.69 -15.11 15.37
CA ILE A 52 -23.87 -16.28 15.71
C ILE A 52 -24.15 -16.62 17.18
N ASP A 53 -24.93 -17.65 17.42
CA ASP A 53 -25.20 -18.16 18.78
C ASP A 53 -24.07 -19.13 19.20
N LEU A 54 -22.90 -18.55 19.48
CA LEU A 54 -21.75 -19.33 19.95
C LEU A 54 -22.05 -19.87 21.35
N PRO A 55 -21.66 -21.12 21.66
CA PRO A 55 -22.01 -21.75 22.93
C PRO A 55 -21.44 -20.93 24.08
N GLY A 56 -22.13 -20.90 25.23
CA GLY A 56 -21.68 -20.22 26.47
C GLY A 56 -20.39 -20.79 27.11
N LYS A 57 -19.65 -21.62 26.38
CA LYS A 57 -18.37 -22.21 26.76
C LYS A 57 -17.22 -21.23 26.49
N PRO A 58 -16.08 -21.34 27.20
CA PRO A 58 -14.91 -20.52 26.93
C PRO A 58 -14.40 -20.79 25.51
N LEU A 59 -14.41 -19.76 24.65
CA LEU A 59 -13.87 -19.83 23.29
C LEU A 59 -12.39 -19.47 23.30
N LYS A 60 -11.59 -20.15 22.48
CA LYS A 60 -10.24 -19.71 22.12
C LYS A 60 -10.35 -18.85 20.85
N ILE A 61 -9.70 -17.68 20.85
CA ILE A 61 -9.68 -16.79 19.70
C ILE A 61 -8.32 -16.89 19.02
N GLY A 62 -8.30 -17.26 17.73
CA GLY A 62 -7.10 -17.21 16.89
C GLY A 62 -7.23 -16.14 15.81
N TYR A 63 -6.11 -15.78 15.17
CA TYR A 63 -6.13 -14.92 14.00
C TYR A 63 -4.96 -15.22 13.04
N ILE A 64 -5.15 -14.84 11.77
CA ILE A 64 -4.12 -14.76 10.74
C ILE A 64 -4.18 -13.34 10.17
N VAL A 65 -3.04 -12.66 10.16
CA VAL A 65 -2.90 -11.31 9.60
C VAL A 65 -2.75 -11.39 8.09
N THR A 66 -3.34 -10.42 7.38
CA THR A 66 -3.19 -10.27 5.93
C THR A 66 -2.77 -8.85 5.58
N ASN A 67 -2.18 -8.68 4.41
CA ASN A 67 -1.65 -7.39 3.93
C ASN A 67 -2.75 -6.50 3.34
N SER A 68 -3.89 -7.07 2.97
CA SER A 68 -5.03 -6.32 2.44
C SER A 68 -6.36 -6.90 2.87
N GLU A 69 -7.43 -6.10 2.73
CA GLU A 69 -8.81 -6.58 2.90
C GLU A 69 -9.14 -7.67 1.87
N LEU A 70 -8.64 -7.54 0.64
CA LEU A 70 -8.84 -8.52 -0.42
C LEU A 70 -8.25 -9.87 -0.03
N GLU A 71 -7.01 -9.88 0.47
CA GLU A 71 -6.35 -11.08 0.96
C GLU A 71 -7.12 -11.71 2.14
N SER A 72 -7.65 -10.88 3.06
CA SER A 72 -8.51 -11.38 4.14
C SER A 72 -9.80 -12.04 3.65
N LEU A 73 -10.41 -11.52 2.57
CA LEU A 73 -11.64 -12.06 1.99
C LEU A 73 -11.39 -13.40 1.29
N LEU A 74 -10.30 -13.52 0.52
CA LEU A 74 -9.92 -14.78 -0.13
C LEU A 74 -9.55 -15.85 0.91
N LEU A 75 -8.77 -15.45 1.92
CA LEU A 75 -8.36 -16.35 2.99
C LEU A 75 -9.56 -16.83 3.81
N GLU A 76 -10.50 -15.94 4.16
CA GLU A 76 -11.74 -16.31 4.85
C GLU A 76 -12.53 -17.36 4.07
N ALA A 77 -12.76 -17.15 2.77
CA ALA A 77 -13.48 -18.10 1.93
C ALA A 77 -12.78 -19.48 1.89
N ARG A 78 -11.44 -19.49 1.76
CA ARG A 78 -10.65 -20.73 1.78
C ARG A 78 -10.78 -21.47 3.11
N LEU A 79 -10.68 -20.76 4.23
CA LEU A 79 -10.75 -21.36 5.56
C LEU A 79 -12.16 -21.85 5.90
N ILE A 80 -13.21 -21.15 5.45
CA ILE A 80 -14.59 -21.63 5.57
C ILE A 80 -14.76 -22.92 4.75
N LYS A 81 -14.20 -22.97 3.53
CA LYS A 81 -14.24 -24.18 2.70
C LYS A 81 -13.48 -25.34 3.33
N GLN A 82 -12.32 -25.08 3.93
CA GLN A 82 -11.47 -26.08 4.57
C GLN A 82 -12.06 -26.63 5.87
N TYR A 83 -12.51 -25.76 6.77
CA TYR A 83 -12.95 -26.16 8.11
C TYR A 83 -14.45 -26.46 8.20
N GLN A 84 -15.24 -26.05 7.20
CA GLN A 84 -16.72 -26.08 7.22
C GLN A 84 -17.32 -25.76 8.60
N PRO A 85 -16.99 -24.59 9.20
CA PRO A 85 -17.35 -24.32 10.60
C PRO A 85 -18.86 -24.34 10.79
N LYS A 86 -19.35 -25.00 11.83
CA LYS A 86 -20.78 -25.19 12.14
C LYS A 86 -21.60 -23.89 12.00
N TYR A 87 -21.05 -22.78 12.48
CA TYR A 87 -21.74 -21.50 12.48
C TYR A 87 -21.60 -20.71 11.18
N ASN A 88 -20.61 -21.00 10.33
CA ASN A 88 -20.55 -20.45 8.97
C ASN A 88 -21.49 -21.21 8.02
N VAL A 89 -21.70 -22.52 8.24
CA VAL A 89 -22.59 -23.35 7.42
C VAL A 89 -24.05 -22.93 7.60
N LYS A 90 -24.51 -22.70 8.84
CA LYS A 90 -25.87 -22.18 9.11
C LYS A 90 -26.14 -20.83 8.43
N LEU A 91 -25.10 -20.06 8.10
CA LEU A 91 -25.25 -18.77 7.43
C LEU A 91 -25.33 -18.88 5.90
N LYS A 92 -25.01 -20.05 5.29
CA LYS A 92 -25.10 -20.25 3.83
C LYS A 92 -26.55 -20.18 3.30
N ASP A 93 -27.55 -20.42 4.15
CA ASP A 93 -28.97 -20.29 3.79
C ASP A 93 -29.44 -18.84 3.62
N ASP A 94 -28.63 -17.86 4.03
CA ASP A 94 -28.97 -16.44 3.88
C ASP A 94 -28.61 -15.94 2.46
N ARG A 95 -29.45 -15.08 1.87
CA ARG A 95 -29.35 -14.53 0.49
C ARG A 95 -28.07 -13.71 0.22
N ARG A 96 -27.11 -13.68 1.15
CA ARG A 96 -25.95 -12.79 1.21
C ARG A 96 -24.67 -13.41 0.65
N TYR A 97 -24.54 -14.74 0.65
CA TYR A 97 -23.35 -15.43 0.17
C TYR A 97 -23.40 -15.63 -1.34
N LEU A 98 -22.30 -15.29 -2.02
CA LEU A 98 -22.12 -15.54 -3.46
C LEU A 98 -20.88 -16.38 -3.68
N SER A 99 -20.96 -17.28 -4.64
CA SER A 99 -19.83 -18.03 -5.18
C SER A 99 -19.54 -17.55 -6.60
N VAL A 100 -18.29 -17.69 -7.04
CA VAL A 100 -17.90 -17.47 -8.43
C VAL A 100 -17.78 -18.82 -9.11
N GLY A 101 -18.67 -19.12 -10.04
CA GLY A 101 -18.64 -20.32 -10.88
C GLY A 101 -17.88 -20.10 -12.18
N ILE A 102 -17.21 -21.15 -12.65
CA ILE A 102 -16.62 -21.25 -14.00
C ILE A 102 -17.48 -22.23 -14.82
N THR A 103 -18.04 -21.76 -15.93
CA THR A 103 -18.93 -22.59 -16.76
C THR A 103 -18.18 -23.64 -17.60
N ASN A 104 -18.86 -24.71 -18.02
CA ASN A 104 -18.31 -25.74 -18.92
C ASN A 104 -18.49 -25.40 -20.43
N ASP A 105 -18.46 -24.11 -20.76
CA ASP A 105 -18.58 -23.68 -22.16
C ASP A 105 -17.23 -23.81 -22.89
N ALA A 106 -17.24 -23.82 -24.23
CA ALA A 106 -16.01 -23.80 -25.04
C ALA A 106 -15.09 -22.61 -24.67
N TYR A 107 -15.70 -21.48 -24.29
CA TYR A 107 -15.07 -20.32 -23.69
C TYR A 107 -15.69 -20.09 -22.30
N PRO A 108 -15.09 -20.63 -21.23
CA PRO A 108 -15.66 -20.57 -19.89
C PRO A 108 -15.95 -19.14 -19.41
N ARG A 109 -17.12 -18.95 -18.81
CA ARG A 109 -17.56 -17.66 -18.26
C ARG A 109 -17.44 -17.67 -16.74
N LEU A 110 -17.18 -16.49 -16.18
CA LEU A 110 -17.28 -16.27 -14.75
C LEU A 110 -18.69 -15.80 -14.40
N VAL A 111 -19.39 -16.57 -13.57
CA VAL A 111 -20.77 -16.31 -13.16
C VAL A 111 -20.85 -16.22 -11.63
N LEU A 112 -21.69 -15.30 -11.13
CA LEU A 112 -21.98 -15.21 -9.71
C LEU A 112 -23.21 -16.08 -9.41
N VAL A 113 -23.06 -17.07 -8.53
CA VAL A 113 -24.08 -18.07 -8.20
C VAL A 113 -24.25 -18.18 -6.69
N ARG A 114 -25.46 -18.46 -6.22
CA ARG A 114 -25.73 -18.64 -4.78
C ARG A 114 -25.60 -20.09 -4.34
N GLN A 115 -26.16 -21.01 -5.12
CA GLN A 115 -26.17 -22.45 -4.85
C GLN A 115 -25.39 -23.18 -5.96
N PRO A 116 -24.05 -23.05 -5.99
CA PRO A 116 -23.22 -23.64 -7.05
C PRO A 116 -23.40 -25.15 -7.18
N GLU A 117 -23.70 -25.85 -6.07
CA GLU A 117 -23.99 -27.29 -6.05
C GLU A 117 -25.23 -27.70 -6.86
N LYS A 118 -26.16 -26.77 -7.12
CA LYS A 118 -27.36 -27.02 -7.95
C LYS A 118 -27.17 -26.64 -9.42
N GLU A 119 -26.05 -26.02 -9.77
CA GLU A 119 -25.78 -25.51 -11.12
C GLU A 119 -25.08 -26.57 -11.98
N VAL A 120 -25.79 -27.08 -12.99
CA VAL A 120 -25.34 -28.24 -13.79
C VAL A 120 -24.19 -27.89 -14.75
N ASN A 121 -24.09 -26.64 -15.20
CA ASN A 121 -23.08 -26.21 -16.19
C ASN A 121 -21.81 -25.61 -15.55
N LEU A 122 -21.50 -25.94 -14.29
CA LEU A 122 -20.25 -25.48 -13.65
C LEU A 122 -19.18 -26.56 -13.68
N THR A 123 -17.98 -26.19 -14.10
CA THR A 123 -16.78 -27.04 -13.95
C THR A 123 -16.19 -26.95 -12.55
N THR A 124 -16.26 -25.76 -11.95
CA THR A 124 -15.76 -25.48 -10.60
C THR A 124 -16.33 -24.17 -10.08
N TRP A 125 -16.22 -23.94 -8.77
CA TRP A 125 -16.60 -22.69 -8.13
C TRP A 125 -15.71 -22.33 -6.94
N PHE A 126 -15.67 -21.03 -6.63
CA PHE A 126 -14.93 -20.45 -5.52
C PHE A 126 -15.88 -19.73 -4.56
N GLY A 127 -15.60 -19.84 -3.26
CA GLY A 127 -16.47 -19.34 -2.21
C GLY A 127 -17.00 -20.45 -1.29
N PRO A 128 -18.09 -20.20 -0.56
CA PRO A 128 -18.92 -19.00 -0.61
C PRO A 128 -18.20 -17.76 -0.07
N PHE A 129 -18.36 -16.62 -0.74
CA PHE A 129 -17.84 -15.33 -0.30
C PHE A 129 -18.89 -14.61 0.56
N PRO A 130 -18.52 -14.15 1.77
CA PRO A 130 -19.45 -13.46 2.66
C PRO A 130 -19.86 -12.06 2.18
N SER A 131 -19.13 -11.48 1.22
CA SER A 131 -19.38 -10.14 0.69
C SER A 131 -19.55 -10.17 -0.83
N ALA A 132 -20.81 -10.07 -1.28
CA ALA A 132 -21.16 -9.93 -2.69
C ALA A 132 -20.46 -8.71 -3.36
N LYS A 133 -20.42 -7.58 -2.65
CA LYS A 133 -19.74 -6.36 -3.12
C LYS A 133 -18.23 -6.58 -3.24
N GLY A 134 -17.62 -7.25 -2.25
CA GLY A 134 -16.19 -7.53 -2.24
C GLY A 134 -15.78 -8.41 -3.41
N ILE A 135 -16.53 -9.49 -3.69
CA ILE A 135 -16.21 -10.36 -4.82
C ILE A 135 -16.46 -9.70 -6.17
N ALA A 136 -17.51 -8.88 -6.31
CA ALA A 136 -17.75 -8.10 -7.52
C ALA A 136 -16.59 -7.14 -7.81
N GLU A 137 -16.07 -6.49 -6.77
CA GLU A 137 -14.90 -5.60 -6.88
C GLU A 137 -13.63 -6.35 -7.26
N ILE A 138 -13.38 -7.53 -6.67
CA ILE A 138 -12.26 -8.41 -7.07
C ILE A 138 -12.35 -8.76 -8.56
N LEU A 139 -13.53 -9.21 -9.03
CA LEU A 139 -13.72 -9.58 -10.42
C LEU A 139 -13.56 -8.38 -11.38
N ARG A 140 -13.95 -7.18 -10.94
CA ARG A 140 -13.73 -5.93 -11.68
C ARG A 140 -12.25 -5.61 -11.80
N LEU A 141 -11.48 -5.77 -10.72
CA LEU A 141 -10.04 -5.49 -10.67
C LEU A 141 -9.19 -6.54 -11.38
N LEU A 142 -9.63 -7.81 -11.40
CA LEU A 142 -8.97 -8.88 -12.14
C LEU A 142 -9.17 -8.78 -13.64
N ARG A 143 -10.26 -8.19 -14.12
CA ARG A 143 -10.60 -8.17 -15.54
C ARG A 143 -9.56 -7.48 -16.44
N PRO A 144 -8.98 -6.31 -16.06
CA PRO A 144 -7.87 -5.73 -16.83
C PRO A 144 -6.59 -6.58 -16.82
N ILE A 145 -6.38 -7.40 -15.79
CA ILE A 145 -5.20 -8.26 -15.65
C ILE A 145 -5.38 -9.51 -16.52
N PHE A 146 -6.53 -10.15 -16.39
CA PHE A 146 -6.92 -11.36 -17.10
C PHE A 146 -8.28 -11.11 -17.75
N PRO A 147 -8.33 -10.62 -19.01
CA PRO A 147 -9.59 -10.36 -19.71
C PRO A 147 -10.45 -11.62 -19.84
N TYR A 148 -11.75 -11.54 -19.55
CA TYR A 148 -12.67 -12.68 -19.65
C TYR A 148 -14.03 -12.26 -20.18
N CYS A 149 -14.76 -13.20 -20.78
CA CYS A 149 -16.11 -12.98 -21.28
C CYS A 149 -17.15 -13.27 -20.18
N THR A 150 -18.15 -12.40 -20.09
CA THR A 150 -19.35 -12.60 -19.24
C THR A 150 -20.63 -12.69 -20.06
N ALA A 151 -20.59 -12.36 -21.34
CA ALA A 151 -21.77 -12.32 -22.19
C ALA A 151 -22.23 -13.75 -22.53
N LYS A 152 -23.54 -14.00 -22.39
CA LYS A 152 -24.15 -15.27 -22.81
C LYS A 152 -24.11 -15.46 -24.33
N LYS A 153 -24.30 -14.35 -25.07
CA LYS A 153 -24.22 -14.31 -26.54
C LYS A 153 -22.98 -13.49 -26.91
N CYS A 154 -21.90 -14.16 -27.26
CA CYS A 154 -20.67 -13.54 -27.76
C CYS A 154 -20.09 -14.46 -28.83
N SER A 155 -19.78 -13.91 -29.99
CA SER A 155 -19.14 -14.63 -31.10
C SER A 155 -18.04 -13.76 -31.72
N PRO A 156 -17.22 -14.30 -32.63
CA PRO A 156 -16.26 -13.51 -33.41
C PRO A 156 -16.93 -12.38 -34.20
N GLU A 157 -18.10 -12.65 -34.79
CA GLU A 157 -18.85 -11.70 -35.62
C GLU A 157 -19.65 -10.69 -34.78
N ARG A 158 -19.99 -11.06 -33.53
CA ARG A 158 -20.72 -10.20 -32.58
C ARG A 158 -19.99 -10.18 -31.24
N PRO A 159 -18.85 -9.48 -31.15
CA PRO A 159 -18.10 -9.37 -29.92
C PRO A 159 -18.90 -8.57 -28.87
N CYS A 160 -18.70 -8.91 -27.59
CA CYS A 160 -19.39 -8.22 -26.50
C CYS A 160 -18.83 -6.80 -26.25
N PHE A 161 -19.57 -5.94 -25.56
CA PHE A 161 -19.13 -4.59 -25.17
C PHE A 161 -17.73 -4.55 -24.53
N TYR A 162 -17.43 -5.50 -23.64
CA TYR A 162 -16.12 -5.57 -22.97
C TYR A 162 -14.95 -5.87 -23.91
N TYR A 163 -15.20 -6.45 -25.08
CA TYR A 163 -14.16 -6.65 -26.09
C TYR A 163 -13.65 -5.31 -26.63
N HIS A 164 -14.56 -4.39 -26.96
CA HIS A 164 -14.21 -3.04 -27.41
C HIS A 164 -13.44 -2.25 -26.35
N LEU A 165 -13.66 -2.56 -25.06
CA LEU A 165 -12.90 -1.99 -23.94
C LEU A 165 -11.58 -2.72 -23.64
N ARG A 166 -11.19 -3.74 -24.41
CA ARG A 166 -10.04 -4.63 -24.15
C ARG A 166 -10.11 -5.35 -22.78
N LEU A 167 -11.32 -5.57 -22.28
CA LEU A 167 -11.64 -6.25 -21.02
C LEU A 167 -12.22 -7.66 -21.23
N CYS A 168 -12.40 -8.05 -22.48
CA CYS A 168 -12.72 -9.41 -22.93
C CYS A 168 -11.84 -9.70 -24.15
N PRO A 169 -11.24 -10.89 -24.27
CA PRO A 169 -10.43 -11.25 -25.43
C PRO A 169 -11.26 -11.56 -26.68
N GLY A 170 -12.60 -11.59 -26.55
CA GLY A 170 -13.51 -12.00 -27.61
C GLY A 170 -13.59 -13.52 -27.72
N VAL A 171 -14.82 -14.04 -27.85
CA VAL A 171 -15.03 -15.47 -28.10
C VAL A 171 -14.61 -15.78 -29.53
N GLY A 172 -13.74 -16.76 -29.72
CA GLY A 172 -13.27 -17.21 -31.04
C GLY A 172 -12.15 -16.38 -31.67
N ILE A 173 -11.86 -15.18 -31.16
CA ILE A 173 -10.70 -14.36 -31.57
C ILE A 173 -9.43 -14.89 -30.89
N MET A 174 -9.51 -15.20 -29.60
CA MET A 174 -8.46 -15.92 -28.89
C MET A 174 -8.68 -17.42 -28.99
N THR A 175 -7.60 -18.21 -29.08
CA THR A 175 -7.74 -19.66 -29.14
C THR A 175 -8.41 -20.21 -27.87
N ARG A 176 -9.17 -21.30 -28.00
CA ARG A 176 -9.82 -21.97 -26.85
C ARG A 176 -8.80 -22.38 -25.79
N LYS A 177 -7.61 -22.81 -26.21
CA LYS A 177 -6.52 -23.23 -25.32
C LYS A 177 -6.01 -22.06 -24.49
N ASP A 178 -5.71 -20.93 -25.12
CA ASP A 178 -5.18 -19.75 -24.45
C ASP A 178 -6.24 -19.12 -23.54
N TYR A 179 -7.50 -19.10 -23.98
CA TYR A 179 -8.62 -18.64 -23.15
C TYR A 179 -8.78 -19.48 -21.89
N ARG A 180 -8.73 -20.80 -22.00
CA ARG A 180 -8.76 -21.68 -20.83
C ARG A 180 -7.55 -21.46 -19.92
N GLN A 181 -6.36 -21.21 -20.46
CA GLN A 181 -5.19 -20.87 -19.65
C GLN A 181 -5.38 -19.54 -18.89
N ASN A 182 -5.98 -18.54 -19.53
CA ASN A 182 -6.28 -17.27 -18.89
C ASN A 182 -7.31 -17.42 -17.76
N ILE A 183 -8.37 -18.21 -17.97
CA ILE A 183 -9.35 -18.54 -16.92
C ILE A 183 -8.69 -19.32 -15.77
N LYS A 184 -7.74 -20.23 -16.06
CA LYS A 184 -6.96 -20.92 -15.02
C LYS A 184 -6.15 -19.96 -14.14
N LYS A 185 -5.62 -18.86 -14.69
CA LYS A 185 -4.94 -17.82 -13.89
C LYS A 185 -5.90 -17.15 -12.90
N ILE A 186 -7.12 -16.86 -13.34
CA ILE A 186 -8.19 -16.32 -12.46
C ILE A 186 -8.57 -17.34 -11.39
N ALA A 187 -8.72 -18.62 -11.76
CA ALA A 187 -9.01 -19.71 -10.84
C ALA A 187 -7.95 -19.83 -9.73
N LEU A 188 -6.65 -19.80 -10.08
CA LEU A 188 -5.55 -19.81 -9.11
C LEU A 188 -5.63 -18.62 -8.15
N PHE A 189 -5.95 -17.43 -8.67
CA PHE A 189 -6.14 -16.24 -7.84
C PHE A 189 -7.30 -16.40 -6.86
N LEU A 190 -8.47 -16.84 -7.33
CA LEU A 190 -9.66 -17.02 -6.50
C LEU A 190 -9.51 -18.16 -5.48
N ASN A 191 -8.65 -19.15 -5.75
CA ASN A 191 -8.29 -20.20 -4.80
C ASN A 191 -7.27 -19.75 -3.74
N GLY A 192 -6.73 -18.53 -3.86
CA GLY A 192 -5.70 -18.00 -2.97
C GLY A 192 -4.28 -18.51 -3.25
N GLU A 193 -4.03 -19.16 -4.40
CA GLU A 193 -2.71 -19.65 -4.82
C GLU A 193 -1.86 -18.57 -5.48
N ILE A 194 -1.83 -17.38 -4.88
CA ILE A 194 -1.34 -16.18 -5.55
C ILE A 194 0.17 -16.18 -5.69
N SER A 195 0.91 -16.66 -4.69
CA SER A 195 2.38 -16.77 -4.76
C SER A 195 2.81 -17.65 -5.93
N GLY A 196 2.12 -18.78 -6.14
CA GLY A 196 2.36 -19.68 -7.27
C GLY A 196 1.98 -19.05 -8.61
N LEU A 197 0.89 -18.29 -8.67
CA LEU A 197 0.50 -17.53 -9.87
C LEU A 197 1.56 -16.48 -10.24
N VAL A 198 2.03 -15.69 -9.27
CA VAL A 198 3.08 -14.69 -9.48
C VAL A 198 4.37 -15.37 -9.97
N GLN A 199 4.80 -16.46 -9.33
CA GLN A 199 6.00 -17.19 -9.75
C GLN A 199 5.88 -17.72 -11.19
N LYS A 200 4.71 -18.25 -11.58
CA LYS A 200 4.45 -18.70 -12.96
C LYS A 200 4.53 -17.54 -13.95
N LEU A 201 3.94 -16.39 -13.63
CA LEU A 201 4.01 -15.19 -14.48
C LEU A 201 5.45 -14.64 -14.57
N THR A 202 6.21 -14.66 -13.48
CA THR A 202 7.62 -14.22 -13.49
C THR A 202 8.46 -15.10 -14.42
N ARG A 203 8.28 -16.43 -14.37
CA ARG A 203 8.95 -17.35 -15.30
C ARG A 203 8.52 -17.10 -16.75
N GLN A 204 7.22 -16.88 -16.97
CA GLN A 204 6.70 -16.54 -18.30
C GLN A 204 7.34 -15.25 -18.85
N MET A 205 7.38 -14.19 -18.04
CA MET A 205 8.00 -12.91 -18.39
C MET A 205 9.49 -13.06 -18.73
N GLN A 206 10.24 -13.83 -17.92
CA GLN A 206 11.66 -14.09 -18.16
C GLN A 206 11.89 -14.87 -19.46
N SER A 207 11.06 -15.88 -19.73
CA SER A 207 11.11 -16.65 -20.98
C SER A 207 10.77 -15.78 -22.19
N GLU A 208 9.78 -14.89 -22.09
CA GLU A 208 9.41 -13.95 -23.15
C GLU A 208 10.56 -12.97 -23.43
N ALA A 209 11.21 -12.45 -22.38
CA ALA A 209 12.36 -11.56 -22.51
C ALA A 209 13.58 -12.27 -23.13
N ALA A 210 13.88 -13.51 -22.70
CA ALA A 210 14.96 -14.31 -23.27
C ALA A 210 14.73 -14.63 -24.75
N GLY A 211 13.48 -14.85 -25.14
CA GLY A 211 13.07 -15.02 -26.54
C GLY A 211 12.88 -13.71 -27.32
N LEU A 212 13.40 -12.58 -26.84
CA LEU A 212 13.31 -11.24 -27.45
C LEU A 212 11.87 -10.71 -27.70
N ASN A 213 10.86 -11.27 -27.02
CA ASN A 213 9.47 -10.84 -27.09
C ASN A 213 9.20 -9.73 -26.04
N PHE A 214 9.85 -8.57 -26.18
CA PHE A 214 9.82 -7.52 -25.16
C PHE A 214 8.42 -6.95 -24.85
N GLU A 215 7.54 -6.86 -25.85
CA GLU A 215 6.17 -6.37 -25.65
C GLU A 215 5.36 -7.32 -24.76
N LYS A 216 5.44 -8.63 -25.01
CA LYS A 216 4.78 -9.66 -24.19
C LYS A 216 5.35 -9.67 -22.79
N ALA A 217 6.69 -9.62 -22.66
CA ALA A 217 7.35 -9.54 -21.36
C ALA A 217 6.90 -8.30 -20.56
N ALA A 218 6.79 -7.14 -21.21
CA ALA A 218 6.29 -5.92 -20.57
C ALA A 218 4.82 -6.05 -20.13
N GLN A 219 3.98 -6.70 -20.94
CA GLN A 219 2.58 -6.98 -20.59
C GLN A 219 2.48 -7.94 -19.39
N THR A 220 3.24 -9.03 -19.37
CA THR A 220 3.28 -9.99 -18.26
C THR A 220 3.81 -9.33 -16.98
N LYS A 221 4.84 -8.48 -17.09
CA LYS A 221 5.33 -7.67 -15.98
C LYS A 221 4.24 -6.76 -15.40
N LYS A 222 3.50 -6.06 -16.25
CA LYS A 222 2.38 -5.21 -15.84
C LYS A 222 1.29 -6.00 -15.10
N GLN A 223 1.01 -7.23 -15.54
CA GLN A 223 0.08 -8.12 -14.83
C GLN A 223 0.58 -8.44 -13.41
N ILE A 224 1.86 -8.76 -13.26
CA ILE A 224 2.47 -9.04 -11.94
C ILE A 224 2.34 -7.82 -11.02
N GLU A 225 2.71 -6.64 -11.51
CA GLU A 225 2.62 -5.38 -10.75
C GLU A 225 1.16 -5.09 -10.34
N MET A 226 0.18 -5.30 -11.23
CA MET A 226 -1.23 -5.14 -10.89
C MET A 226 -1.67 -6.13 -9.79
N ILE A 227 -1.28 -7.39 -9.86
CA ILE A 227 -1.60 -8.41 -8.84
C ILE A 227 -1.00 -8.02 -7.49
N GLN A 228 0.27 -7.60 -7.47
CA GLN A 228 0.95 -7.16 -6.24
C GLN A 228 0.26 -5.95 -5.62
N ASN A 229 -0.16 -4.98 -6.44
CA ASN A 229 -0.93 -3.82 -6.00
C ASN A 229 -2.28 -4.20 -5.37
N LEU A 230 -3.01 -5.17 -5.96
CA LEU A 230 -4.27 -5.66 -5.40
C LEU A 230 -4.11 -6.31 -4.02
N LEU A 231 -2.95 -6.90 -3.75
CA LEU A 231 -2.67 -7.60 -2.50
C LEU A 231 -2.06 -6.70 -1.44
N GLY A 232 -1.85 -5.41 -1.75
CA GLY A 232 -1.05 -4.53 -0.90
C GLY A 232 0.39 -5.02 -0.75
N LYS A 233 0.83 -5.95 -1.61
CA LYS A 233 2.19 -6.52 -1.65
C LYS A 233 3.14 -5.74 -2.56
N GLU A 234 2.90 -4.46 -2.75
CA GLU A 234 3.97 -3.55 -3.14
C GLU A 234 4.86 -3.24 -1.91
N PRO A 235 6.03 -2.58 -2.05
CA PRO A 235 6.91 -2.14 -0.95
C PRO A 235 6.25 -1.18 0.07
N GLN A 236 4.93 -1.22 0.19
CA GLN A 236 4.10 -0.57 1.19
C GLN A 236 4.35 -1.14 2.59
N ASN A 237 4.72 -2.42 2.77
CA ASN A 237 5.06 -2.94 4.10
C ASN A 237 6.41 -2.43 4.60
N GLU A 238 7.43 -2.41 3.74
CA GLU A 238 8.74 -1.81 4.07
C GLU A 238 8.60 -0.31 4.26
N LEU A 239 7.92 0.39 3.34
CA LEU A 239 7.72 1.82 3.47
C LEU A 239 6.86 2.17 4.69
N ALA A 240 5.79 1.43 4.98
CA ALA A 240 4.98 1.63 6.18
C ALA A 240 5.78 1.36 7.45
N ALA A 241 6.65 0.36 7.48
CA ALA A 241 7.55 0.15 8.60
C ALA A 241 8.54 1.33 8.74
N LEU A 242 9.17 1.74 7.64
CA LEU A 242 10.16 2.82 7.58
C LEU A 242 9.57 4.19 7.97
N VAL A 243 8.38 4.56 7.48
CA VAL A 243 7.76 5.86 7.79
C VAL A 243 7.23 5.95 9.23
N ASN A 244 7.15 4.81 9.93
CA ASN A 244 6.86 4.77 11.35
C ASN A 244 8.13 4.77 12.21
N GLN A 245 9.32 4.59 11.62
CA GLN A 245 10.59 4.80 12.30
C GLN A 245 10.98 6.28 12.29
N LYS A 246 12.19 6.61 12.75
CA LYS A 246 12.68 7.99 12.70
C LYS A 246 13.00 8.34 11.26
N MET A 247 12.32 9.34 10.73
CA MET A 247 12.55 9.88 9.39
C MET A 247 12.81 11.38 9.44
N GLU A 248 13.59 11.88 8.49
CA GLU A 248 13.86 13.30 8.33
C GLU A 248 13.44 13.75 6.92
N ALA A 249 12.72 14.87 6.83
CA ALA A 249 12.33 15.47 5.57
C ALA A 249 13.04 16.81 5.38
N TYR A 250 13.58 17.03 4.18
CA TYR A 250 14.40 18.18 3.83
C TYR A 250 13.73 19.01 2.75
N ASP A 251 13.65 20.32 2.97
CA ASP A 251 13.21 21.33 2.00
C ASP A 251 14.24 22.46 1.92
N ILE A 252 14.36 23.06 0.74
CA ILE A 252 15.21 24.22 0.51
C ILE A 252 14.34 25.39 0.06
N ALA A 253 14.38 26.48 0.82
CA ALA A 253 13.76 27.73 0.44
C ALA A 253 14.83 28.74 0.02
N ASN A 254 14.74 29.24 -1.21
CA ASN A 254 15.55 30.36 -1.69
C ASN A 254 14.93 31.66 -1.18
N LEU A 255 15.58 32.34 -0.22
CA LEU A 255 15.08 33.59 0.34
C LEU A 255 15.53 34.82 -0.46
N SER A 256 16.68 34.76 -1.14
CA SER A 256 17.23 35.79 -2.03
C SER A 256 18.40 35.23 -2.86
N GLN A 257 19.02 36.03 -3.73
CA GLN A 257 20.22 35.64 -4.51
C GLN A 257 21.41 35.21 -3.62
N ALA A 258 21.43 35.57 -2.32
CA ALA A 258 22.58 35.36 -1.43
C ALA A 258 22.31 34.46 -0.21
N ILE A 259 21.05 34.19 0.15
CA ILE A 259 20.71 33.38 1.34
C ILE A 259 19.75 32.27 0.98
N VAL A 260 20.20 31.04 1.14
CA VAL A 260 19.40 29.83 1.05
C VAL A 260 19.22 29.26 2.46
N VAL A 261 17.98 28.86 2.80
CA VAL A 261 17.71 28.20 4.08
C VAL A 261 17.23 26.80 3.84
N GLY A 262 17.97 25.85 4.41
CA GLY A 262 17.55 24.47 4.54
C GLY A 262 16.68 24.27 5.76
N ALA A 263 15.56 23.58 5.60
CA ALA A 263 14.74 23.08 6.69
C ALA A 263 14.85 21.57 6.75
N ALA A 264 15.14 21.03 7.94
CA ALA A 264 15.01 19.62 8.25
C ALA A 264 13.96 19.44 9.33
N VAL A 265 12.95 18.62 9.05
CA VAL A 265 11.90 18.25 10.01
C VAL A 265 11.98 16.77 10.33
N THR A 266 11.80 16.41 11.59
CA THR A 266 11.88 15.03 12.06
C THR A 266 10.47 14.50 12.30
N PHE A 267 10.25 13.27 11.87
CA PHE A 267 9.06 12.50 12.19
C PHE A 267 9.49 11.20 12.87
N ALA A 268 8.70 10.76 13.85
CA ALA A 268 8.84 9.47 14.51
C ALA A 268 7.45 8.90 14.76
N ASN A 269 7.26 7.60 14.57
CA ASN A 269 5.95 6.93 14.70
C ASN A 269 4.85 7.61 13.87
N GLY A 270 5.21 8.10 12.67
CA GLY A 270 4.31 8.77 11.73
C GLY A 270 3.80 10.14 12.19
N ARG A 271 4.44 10.76 13.18
CA ARG A 271 4.08 12.07 13.75
C ARG A 271 5.28 13.03 13.78
N PRO A 272 5.05 14.35 13.68
CA PRO A 272 6.14 15.31 13.76
C PRO A 272 6.76 15.38 15.16
N GLU A 273 8.08 15.32 15.22
CA GLU A 273 8.89 15.42 16.43
C GLU A 273 9.68 16.74 16.43
N LYS A 274 9.06 17.79 16.96
CA LYS A 274 9.58 19.18 16.88
C LYS A 274 10.96 19.36 17.49
N ALA A 275 11.34 18.54 18.49
CA ALA A 275 12.67 18.58 19.11
C ALA A 275 13.80 18.26 18.11
N GLY A 276 13.51 17.49 17.07
CA GLY A 276 14.46 17.13 16.01
C GLY A 276 14.58 18.17 14.88
N TYR A 277 13.75 19.21 14.87
CA TYR A 277 13.73 20.17 13.77
C TYR A 277 15.02 21.00 13.75
N ARG A 278 15.56 21.24 12.56
CA ARG A 278 16.78 22.03 12.36
C ARG A 278 16.62 22.98 11.17
N GLN A 279 17.26 24.13 11.27
CA GLN A 279 17.36 25.11 10.20
C GLN A 279 18.82 25.38 9.92
N PHE A 280 19.17 25.41 8.64
CA PHE A 280 20.53 25.59 8.18
C PHE A 280 20.58 26.85 7.33
N LYS A 281 21.40 27.82 7.74
CA LYS A 281 21.75 28.95 6.88
C LYS A 281 22.86 28.48 5.94
N VAL A 282 22.59 28.53 4.65
CA VAL A 282 23.48 28.10 3.57
C VAL A 282 23.96 29.35 2.85
N ALA A 283 25.28 29.49 2.70
CA ALA A 283 25.87 30.60 1.96
C ALA A 283 25.96 30.20 0.48
N THR A 284 25.08 30.73 -0.36
CA THR A 284 25.08 30.40 -1.79
C THR A 284 26.23 31.08 -2.51
N ARG A 285 27.37 30.40 -2.65
CA ARG A 285 28.30 30.67 -3.76
C ARG A 285 27.77 29.97 -5.03
N GLY A 286 26.70 30.51 -5.61
CA GLY A 286 26.34 30.31 -7.02
C GLY A 286 25.76 28.96 -7.50
N GLY A 287 25.46 27.98 -6.63
CA GLY A 287 25.13 26.60 -7.08
C GLY A 287 23.66 26.15 -7.08
N GLY A 288 22.70 27.01 -6.75
CA GLY A 288 21.26 26.66 -6.68
C GLY A 288 20.88 25.60 -5.64
N ASP A 289 19.67 25.02 -5.75
CA ASP A 289 19.11 24.06 -4.78
C ASP A 289 19.96 22.81 -4.54
N PRO A 290 20.60 22.17 -5.55
CA PRO A 290 21.41 20.98 -5.32
C PRO A 290 22.65 21.26 -4.46
N ALA A 291 23.32 22.40 -4.68
CA ALA A 291 24.50 22.77 -3.88
C ALA A 291 24.12 23.02 -2.41
N GLY A 292 22.99 23.69 -2.16
CA GLY A 292 22.48 23.87 -0.81
C GLY A 292 22.16 22.55 -0.12
N MET A 293 21.58 21.59 -0.85
CA MET A 293 21.27 20.25 -0.30
C MET A 293 22.54 19.51 0.11
N LYS A 294 23.60 19.60 -0.69
CA LYS A 294 24.90 19.00 -0.38
C LYS A 294 25.45 19.53 0.94
N GLU A 295 25.40 20.84 1.13
CA GLU A 295 25.92 21.49 2.33
C GLU A 295 25.10 21.12 3.57
N ILE A 296 23.77 21.14 3.48
CA ILE A 296 22.87 20.81 4.59
C ILE A 296 23.08 19.37 5.05
N LEU A 297 23.03 18.42 4.11
CA LEU A 297 23.22 17.00 4.43
C LEU A 297 24.65 16.73 4.90
N GLY A 298 25.65 17.37 4.30
CA GLY A 298 27.04 17.27 4.73
C GLY A 298 27.22 17.67 6.20
N ARG A 299 26.66 18.83 6.60
CA ARG A 299 26.70 19.30 7.99
C ARG A 299 25.90 18.38 8.92
N ARG A 300 24.69 17.99 8.54
CA ARG A 300 23.82 17.16 9.37
C ARG A 300 24.39 15.76 9.60
N LEU A 301 25.00 15.15 8.60
CA LEU A 301 25.56 13.80 8.70
C LEU A 301 26.89 13.76 9.46
N ALA A 302 27.61 14.90 9.51
CA ALA A 302 28.82 15.06 10.33
C ALA A 302 28.54 14.98 11.84
N HIS A 303 27.36 15.43 12.28
CA HIS A 303 26.94 15.37 13.68
C HIS A 303 26.52 13.94 14.09
N ARG A 304 27.50 13.11 14.46
CA ARG A 304 27.32 11.72 14.88
C ARG A 304 26.55 11.57 16.20
N GLU A 305 26.59 12.61 17.04
CA GLU A 305 25.85 12.67 18.30
C GLU A 305 24.34 12.79 18.10
N TRP A 306 23.88 13.14 16.89
CA TRP A 306 22.46 13.16 16.55
C TRP A 306 22.05 11.83 15.95
N PRO A 307 21.07 11.10 16.55
CA PRO A 307 20.68 9.80 16.06
C PRO A 307 20.27 9.86 14.59
N TYR A 308 20.86 9.01 13.76
CA TYR A 308 20.55 8.94 12.34
C TYR A 308 19.10 8.50 12.11
N PRO A 309 18.41 9.05 11.09
CA PRO A 309 17.12 8.55 10.67
C PRO A 309 17.29 7.22 9.91
N GLN A 310 16.24 6.41 9.88
CA GLN A 310 16.17 5.23 9.02
C GLN A 310 15.69 5.59 7.60
N LEU A 311 15.14 6.79 7.44
CA LEU A 311 14.63 7.31 6.19
C LEU A 311 14.89 8.82 6.04
N ILE A 312 15.48 9.22 4.91
CA ILE A 312 15.59 10.61 4.47
C ILE A 312 14.65 10.84 3.29
N LEU A 313 13.78 11.85 3.42
CA LEU A 313 12.88 12.33 2.38
C LEU A 313 13.37 13.68 1.84
N ILE A 314 13.61 13.77 0.54
CA ILE A 314 14.02 15.01 -0.12
C ILE A 314 12.84 15.59 -0.90
N ASP A 315 12.52 16.87 -0.67
CA ASP A 315 11.60 17.62 -1.53
C ASP A 315 12.31 18.00 -2.84
N GLY A 316 12.34 17.07 -3.78
CA GLY A 316 13.11 17.25 -5.00
C GLY A 316 13.06 16.06 -5.95
N GLY A 317 13.54 16.31 -7.16
CA GLY A 317 13.68 15.31 -8.22
C GLY A 317 15.01 14.56 -8.14
N ARG A 318 15.39 13.96 -9.27
CA ARG A 318 16.61 13.14 -9.41
C ARG A 318 17.90 13.90 -9.07
N ALA A 319 17.96 15.19 -9.40
CA ALA A 319 19.15 16.01 -9.15
C ALA A 319 19.44 16.17 -7.65
N GLN A 320 18.42 16.56 -6.86
CA GLN A 320 18.56 16.70 -5.41
C GLN A 320 18.80 15.36 -4.73
N LEU A 321 18.12 14.30 -5.19
CA LEU A 321 18.34 12.93 -4.74
C LEU A 321 19.77 12.43 -4.99
N GLY A 322 20.34 12.73 -6.16
CA GLY A 322 21.71 12.35 -6.51
C GLY A 322 22.72 12.99 -5.56
N VAL A 323 22.54 14.28 -5.25
CA VAL A 323 23.38 14.97 -4.25
C VAL A 323 23.24 14.36 -2.87
N ALA A 324 22.02 14.04 -2.44
CA ALA A 324 21.78 13.40 -1.15
C ALA A 324 22.43 12.02 -1.06
N PHE A 325 22.42 11.27 -2.16
CA PHE A 325 23.11 9.99 -2.26
C PHE A 325 24.63 10.12 -2.10
N GLU A 326 25.25 11.07 -2.80
CA GLU A 326 26.69 11.34 -2.66
C GLU A 326 27.05 11.73 -1.22
N ALA A 327 26.21 12.52 -0.54
CA ALA A 327 26.41 12.86 0.87
C ALA A 327 26.38 11.60 1.76
N LEU A 328 25.43 10.68 1.54
CA LEU A 328 25.39 9.41 2.28
C LEU A 328 26.59 8.52 1.99
N LYS A 329 27.11 8.54 0.76
CA LYS A 329 28.30 7.77 0.34
C LYS A 329 29.55 8.20 1.10
N VAL A 330 29.75 9.51 1.26
CA VAL A 330 30.89 10.08 2.02
C VAL A 330 30.94 9.58 3.47
N TYR A 331 29.78 9.36 4.08
CA TYR A 331 29.69 8.91 5.48
C TYR A 331 29.44 7.40 5.65
N ASP A 332 29.54 6.60 4.59
CA ASP A 332 29.27 5.16 4.61
C ASP A 332 27.86 4.82 5.17
N LEU A 333 26.85 5.59 4.77
CA LEU A 333 25.46 5.42 5.21
C LEU A 333 24.54 4.85 4.12
N VAL A 334 25.08 4.59 2.93
CA VAL A 334 24.34 3.96 1.84
C VAL A 334 23.95 2.54 2.24
N GLY A 335 22.66 2.20 2.08
CA GLY A 335 22.10 0.92 2.53
C GLY A 335 21.74 0.88 4.03
N LYS A 336 22.28 1.79 4.85
CA LYS A 336 21.89 1.96 6.26
C LYS A 336 20.72 2.93 6.43
N ILE A 337 20.69 3.98 5.61
CA ILE A 337 19.62 4.97 5.56
C ILE A 337 18.87 4.85 4.24
N THR A 338 17.55 4.68 4.29
CA THR A 338 16.71 4.71 3.08
C THR A 338 16.60 6.14 2.56
N LEU A 339 16.77 6.34 1.26
CA LEU A 339 16.69 7.66 0.62
C LEU A 339 15.52 7.71 -0.37
N LEU A 340 14.61 8.68 -0.22
CA LEU A 340 13.45 8.87 -1.07
C LEU A 340 13.34 10.33 -1.54
N GLY A 341 12.90 10.53 -2.78
CA GLY A 341 12.51 11.85 -3.29
C GLY A 341 11.01 11.91 -3.54
N PHE A 342 10.42 13.07 -3.32
CA PHE A 342 8.99 13.29 -3.50
C PHE A 342 8.71 14.29 -4.62
N ALA A 343 8.15 13.82 -5.75
CA ALA A 343 7.78 14.69 -6.86
C ALA A 343 6.33 15.19 -6.71
N LYS A 344 6.14 16.34 -6.04
CA LYS A 344 4.84 16.92 -5.62
C LYS A 344 3.76 16.94 -6.72
N ARG A 345 4.08 17.47 -7.91
CA ARG A 345 3.12 17.59 -9.04
C ARG A 345 2.60 16.24 -9.53
N SER A 346 3.45 15.21 -9.50
CA SER A 346 3.14 13.89 -10.04
C SER A 346 2.75 12.85 -8.99
N GLN A 347 2.71 13.25 -7.71
CA GLN A 347 2.45 12.37 -6.55
C GLN A 347 3.24 11.05 -6.62
N THR A 348 4.49 11.15 -7.10
CA THR A 348 5.34 9.99 -7.37
C THR A 348 6.52 10.03 -6.43
N ILE A 349 6.80 8.91 -5.78
CA ILE A 349 8.01 8.70 -5.00
C ILE A 349 9.10 8.19 -5.95
N ILE A 350 10.28 8.79 -5.84
CA ILE A 350 11.46 8.42 -6.60
C ILE A 350 12.43 7.73 -5.65
N ILE A 351 12.86 6.52 -5.99
CA ILE A 351 13.78 5.69 -5.21
C ILE A 351 15.03 5.43 -6.06
N PRO A 352 16.24 5.72 -5.57
CA PRO A 352 17.47 5.37 -6.27
C PRO A 352 17.66 3.84 -6.24
N LYS A 353 17.97 3.24 -7.39
CA LYS A 353 18.42 1.86 -7.47
C LYS A 353 19.92 1.85 -7.32
N VAL A 354 20.42 1.13 -6.33
CA VAL A 354 21.84 1.15 -5.95
C VAL A 354 22.45 -0.24 -6.17
N VAL A 355 23.57 -0.29 -6.90
CA VAL A 355 24.39 -1.50 -7.06
C VAL A 355 25.83 -1.09 -6.86
N ARG A 356 26.61 -1.84 -6.08
CA ARG A 356 28.03 -1.53 -5.79
C ARG A 356 28.25 -0.07 -5.35
N ASN A 357 27.36 0.46 -4.52
CA ASN A 357 27.44 1.83 -3.99
C ASN A 357 27.34 2.94 -5.05
N GLU A 358 26.70 2.65 -6.18
CA GLU A 358 26.41 3.59 -7.26
C GLU A 358 24.93 3.53 -7.68
N ILE A 359 24.38 4.67 -8.08
CA ILE A 359 23.02 4.74 -8.61
C ILE A 359 23.03 4.19 -10.03
N THR A 360 22.43 3.03 -10.24
CA THR A 360 22.27 2.40 -11.57
C THR A 360 20.95 2.75 -12.24
N GLY A 361 20.02 3.38 -11.52
CA GLY A 361 18.76 3.82 -12.08
C GLY A 361 17.80 4.41 -11.06
N TRP A 362 16.60 4.74 -11.53
CA TRP A 362 15.57 5.37 -10.72
C TRP A 362 14.28 4.57 -10.79
N GLN A 363 13.79 4.11 -9.65
CA GLN A 363 12.45 3.53 -9.54
C GLN A 363 11.46 4.65 -9.25
N ARG A 364 10.34 4.66 -9.98
CA ARG A 364 9.22 5.58 -9.76
C ARG A 364 8.05 4.77 -9.25
N VAL A 365 7.54 5.12 -8.08
CA VAL A 365 6.40 4.43 -7.48
C VAL A 365 5.27 5.44 -7.30
N LYS A 366 4.13 5.16 -7.93
CA LYS A 366 2.90 5.91 -7.72
C LYS A 366 2.13 5.25 -6.59
N TYR A 367 1.98 5.96 -5.48
CA TYR A 367 1.19 5.48 -4.37
C TYR A 367 -0.25 5.99 -4.48
N LEU A 368 -1.21 5.19 -4.01
CA LEU A 368 -2.58 5.65 -3.84
C LEU A 368 -2.59 6.81 -2.82
N PRO A 369 -3.25 7.94 -3.11
CA PRO A 369 -3.31 9.09 -2.19
C PRO A 369 -3.93 8.77 -0.82
N THR A 370 -4.70 7.68 -0.74
CA THR A 370 -5.32 7.15 0.47
C THR A 370 -4.40 6.25 1.29
N SER A 371 -3.20 5.89 0.79
CA SER A 371 -2.25 5.05 1.52
C SER A 371 -1.74 5.75 2.78
N PRO A 372 -1.81 5.12 3.97
CA PRO A 372 -1.33 5.72 5.22
C PRO A 372 0.15 6.13 5.18
N ALA A 373 1.01 5.29 4.59
CA ALA A 373 2.43 5.59 4.46
C ALA A 373 2.67 6.81 3.57
N PHE A 374 1.95 6.88 2.44
CA PHE A 374 2.02 8.03 1.54
C PHE A 374 1.52 9.32 2.22
N GLN A 375 0.46 9.26 3.03
CA GLN A 375 -0.02 10.41 3.79
C GLN A 375 0.97 10.88 4.85
N ILE A 376 1.76 9.98 5.46
CA ILE A 376 2.85 10.36 6.37
C ILE A 376 3.93 11.13 5.60
N LEU A 377 4.39 10.58 4.47
CA LEU A 377 5.43 11.23 3.64
C LEU A 377 4.99 12.59 3.13
N ARG A 378 3.75 12.70 2.65
CA ARG A 378 3.18 13.98 2.22
C ARG A 378 3.12 14.99 3.36
N ARG A 379 2.68 14.57 4.56
CA ARG A 379 2.68 15.45 5.73
C ARG A 379 4.08 15.88 6.14
N ALA A 380 5.08 15.00 6.03
CA ALA A 380 6.47 15.34 6.30
C ALA A 380 7.01 16.38 5.30
N GLN A 381 6.71 16.22 4.01
CA GLN A 381 7.04 17.20 2.98
C GLN A 381 6.35 18.55 3.23
N ASP A 382 5.03 18.55 3.41
CA ASP A 382 4.27 19.78 3.64
C ASP A 382 4.74 20.50 4.93
N GLU A 383 5.14 19.74 5.95
CA GLU A 383 5.70 20.28 7.20
C GLU A 383 7.12 20.84 7.02
N ALA A 384 7.98 20.19 6.23
CA ALA A 384 9.31 20.70 5.88
C ALA A 384 9.18 22.03 5.15
N HIS A 385 8.29 22.08 4.15
CA HIS A 385 7.97 23.27 3.38
C HIS A 385 7.42 24.39 4.25
N ARG A 386 6.45 24.09 5.12
CA ARG A 386 5.89 25.05 6.08
C ARG A 386 6.96 25.59 7.02
N PHE A 387 7.87 24.72 7.49
CA PHE A 387 8.94 25.11 8.42
C PHE A 387 9.98 26.01 7.74
N ALA A 388 10.31 25.76 6.48
CA ALA A 388 11.16 26.62 5.66
C ALA A 388 10.51 28.01 5.46
N GLN A 389 9.24 28.06 5.05
CA GLN A 389 8.50 29.32 4.85
C GLN A 389 8.29 30.13 6.13
N ARG A 390 8.14 29.48 7.30
CA ARG A 390 7.99 30.19 8.58
C ARG A 390 9.23 31.02 8.91
N TYR A 391 10.41 30.53 8.53
CA TYR A 391 11.66 31.29 8.66
C TYR A 391 11.68 32.52 7.76
N TYR A 392 11.17 32.40 6.53
CA TYR A 392 11.00 33.52 5.61
C TYR A 392 10.20 34.65 6.24
N LYS A 393 9.00 34.36 6.79
CA LYS A 393 8.15 35.38 7.40
C LYS A 393 8.80 36.07 8.60
N LYS A 394 9.48 35.32 9.49
CA LYS A 394 10.16 35.88 10.67
C LYS A 394 11.38 36.74 10.32
N THR A 395 12.13 36.34 9.30
CA THR A 395 13.31 37.08 8.86
C THR A 395 12.89 38.33 8.10
N TYR A 396 11.93 38.24 7.18
CA TYR A 396 11.42 39.37 6.41
C TYR A 396 10.83 40.47 7.31
N GLN A 397 10.03 40.12 8.33
CA GLN A 397 9.50 41.08 9.30
C GLN A 397 10.60 41.82 10.09
N LYS A 398 11.75 41.17 10.36
CA LYS A 398 12.90 41.80 11.03
C LYS A 398 13.69 42.72 10.10
N THR A 399 13.75 42.41 8.80
CA THR A 399 14.52 43.22 7.83
C THR A 399 13.73 44.40 7.25
N THR A 400 12.39 44.33 7.18
CA THR A 400 11.55 45.43 6.65
C THR A 400 11.08 46.43 7.71
N PHE A 401 11.10 46.05 9.00
CA PHE A 401 10.82 46.97 10.10
C PHE A 401 11.95 46.88 11.14
N PRO A 402 13.05 47.65 10.98
CA PRO A 402 14.01 47.80 12.07
C PRO A 402 13.28 48.47 13.24
N ALA A 403 13.40 47.89 14.43
CA ALA A 403 12.80 48.45 15.65
C ALA A 403 13.23 49.92 15.79
N CYS A 404 12.27 50.84 15.74
CA CYS A 404 12.48 52.23 16.13
C CYS A 404 13.06 52.23 17.56
N GLY A 405 14.19 52.92 17.75
CA GLY A 405 15.04 52.85 18.94
C GLY A 405 14.37 53.22 20.28
N PRO A 406 15.09 53.09 21.40
CA PRO A 406 14.51 53.27 22.73
C PRO A 406 13.97 54.70 22.88
N LYS A 407 12.68 54.83 23.22
CA LYS A 407 12.05 56.11 23.57
C LYS A 407 12.84 56.76 24.72
N ARG A 408 13.58 57.83 24.44
CA ARG A 408 14.07 58.74 25.48
C ARG A 408 12.85 59.33 26.20
N LYS A 409 12.67 59.00 27.47
CA LYS A 409 11.76 59.72 28.36
C LYS A 409 12.33 61.11 28.59
N SER A 410 11.75 62.14 27.97
CA SER A 410 11.98 63.52 28.39
C SER A 410 11.20 63.76 29.68
N THR A 411 11.91 63.78 30.80
CA THR A 411 11.44 64.38 32.04
C THR A 411 11.28 65.88 31.83
N ALA A 412 10.05 66.37 31.79
CA ALA A 412 9.76 67.78 32.04
C ALA A 412 9.83 67.99 33.56
N ARG A 413 10.83 68.74 34.03
CA ARG A 413 10.80 69.44 35.31
C ARG A 413 10.30 70.86 35.03
N ASN A 414 9.31 71.26 35.83
CA ASN A 414 8.75 72.58 36.12
C ASN A 414 8.99 73.73 35.14
#